data_AF-A0A2V5W5K3-F1
#
_entry.id   AF-A0A2V5W5K3-F1
#
_cell.length_a   1.000
_cell.length_b   1.000
_cell.length_c   1.000
_cell.angle_alpha   90.00
_cell.angle_beta   90.00
_cell.angle_gamma   90.00
#
_symmetry.space_group_name_H-M   'P 1'
#
loop_
_entity.id
_entity.type
_entity.pdbx_description
1 polymer ?
#
loop_
_entity_poly.entity_id
_entity_poly.type
_entity_poly.pdbx_seq_one_letter_code
_entity_poly.pdbx_strand_id
1 'polypeptide(L)' 'EMETGEFLDTLAGLIDQNYVVSNKVNIRVMEDVEKAFFRVNPAFSKDLQDAVNPSRKRERERAERLRRR' A
#
# COMPACT_ATOMS: atom_id res chain seq x y z
N GLU A 1 0.95 -19.07 2.18
CA GLU A 1 0.74 -18.29 3.41
C GLU A 1 1.98 -17.44 3.63
N MET A 2 1.83 -16.19 4.06
CA MET A 2 2.95 -15.32 4.41
C MET A 2 3.25 -15.52 5.90
N GLU A 3 4.51 -15.66 6.26
CA GLU A 3 4.88 -15.84 7.66
C GLU A 3 4.63 -14.56 8.45
N THR A 4 4.18 -14.69 9.71
CA THR A 4 3.83 -13.54 10.56
C THR A 4 4.97 -12.54 10.72
N GLY A 5 6.22 -13.01 10.72
CA GLY A 5 7.42 -12.16 10.74
C GLY A 5 7.57 -11.35 9.45
N GLU A 6 7.41 -11.99 8.29
CA GLU A 6 7.48 -11.32 6.98
C GLU A 6 6.38 -10.27 6.81
N PHE A 7 5.19 -10.53 7.35
CA PHE A 7 4.11 -9.55 7.37
C PHE A 7 4.48 -8.30 8.16
N LEU A 8 5.02 -8.47 9.38
CA LEU A 8 5.40 -7.36 10.25
C LEU A 8 6.54 -6.53 9.63
N ASP A 9 7.54 -7.18 9.04
CA ASP A 9 8.62 -6.50 8.31
C ASP A 9 8.10 -5.70 7.11
N THR A 10 7.19 -6.30 6.33
CA THR A 10 6.58 -5.62 5.18
C THR A 10 5.75 -4.41 5.62
N LEU A 11 4.95 -4.57 6.67
CA LEU A 11 4.14 -3.48 7.24
C LEU A 11 5.01 -2.34 7.75
N ALA A 12 6.10 -2.66 8.46
CA ALA A 12 7.07 -1.67 8.93
C ALA A 12 7.68 -0.91 7.75
N GLY A 13 8.08 -1.61 6.67
CA GLY A 13 8.59 -0.98 5.46
C GLY A 13 7.59 -0.04 4.78
N LEU A 14 6.30 -0.41 4.72
CA LEU A 14 5.26 0.45 4.15
C LEU A 14 4.99 1.70 4.99
N ILE A 15 5.14 1.61 6.30
CA ILE A 15 5.02 2.76 7.22
C ILE A 15 6.25 3.67 7.08
N ASP A 16 7.46 3.11 7.05
CA ASP A 16 8.72 3.85 6.91
C ASP A 16 8.80 4.62 5.59
N GLN A 17 8.31 4.00 4.50
CA GLN A 17 8.18 4.63 3.19
C GLN A 17 6.99 5.60 3.09
N ASN A 18 6.25 5.82 4.18
CA ASN A 18 5.12 6.73 4.29
C ASN A 18 3.94 6.41 3.35
N TYR A 19 3.86 5.15 2.88
CA TYR A 19 2.72 4.64 2.10
C TYR A 19 1.51 4.38 2.99
N VAL A 20 1.74 3.92 4.22
CA VAL A 20 0.71 3.63 5.22
C VAL A 20 0.94 4.50 6.45
N VAL A 21 -0.10 5.19 6.90
CA VAL A 21 -0.13 5.95 8.14
C VAL A 21 -0.81 5.09 9.20
N SER A 22 -0.10 4.82 10.29
CA SER A 22 -0.66 4.16 11.47
C SER A 22 -0.88 5.16 12.61
N ASN A 23 -1.89 4.92 13.44
CA ASN A 23 -2.08 5.69 14.68
C ASN A 23 -1.10 5.27 15.79
N LYS A 24 -0.48 4.09 15.70
CA LYS A 24 0.53 3.60 16.63
C LYS A 24 1.92 3.78 16.03
N VAL A 25 2.83 4.29 16.85
CA VAL A 25 4.23 4.54 16.46
C VAL A 25 5.09 3.28 16.55
N ASN A 26 4.72 2.32 17.43
CA ASN A 26 5.44 1.06 17.60
C ASN A 26 4.49 -0.11 17.39
N ILE A 27 4.69 -0.85 16.30
CA ILE A 27 4.00 -2.10 16.00
C ILE A 27 5.07 -3.18 15.87
N ARG A 28 5.12 -4.12 16.82
CA ARG A 28 6.16 -5.16 16.86
C ARG A 28 5.61 -6.59 16.90
N VAL A 29 4.32 -6.73 17.20
CA VAL A 29 3.62 -8.01 17.33
C VAL A 29 2.23 -7.90 16.69
N MET A 30 1.61 -9.04 16.38
CA MET A 30 0.28 -9.06 15.74
C MET A 30 -0.81 -8.42 16.59
N GLU A 31 -0.75 -8.55 17.92
CA GLU A 31 -1.71 -7.88 18.81
C GLU A 31 -1.65 -6.34 18.68
N ASP A 32 -0.49 -5.79 18.33
CA ASP A 32 -0.37 -4.36 18.07
C ASP A 32 -1.04 -3.95 16.76
N VAL A 33 -0.94 -4.81 15.74
CA VAL A 33 -1.59 -4.64 14.44
C VAL A 33 -3.10 -4.63 14.62
N GLU A 34 -3.66 -5.59 15.37
CA GLU A 34 -5.10 -5.69 15.60
C GLU A 34 -5.69 -4.48 16.34
N LYS A 35 -4.90 -3.87 17.23
CA LYS A 35 -5.30 -2.68 17.99
C LYS A 35 -4.98 -1.37 17.27
N ALA A 36 -4.30 -1.42 16.12
CA ALA A 36 -3.91 -0.25 15.34
C ALA A 36 -4.93 0.06 14.24
N PHE A 37 -5.03 1.33 13.91
CA PHE A 37 -5.76 1.82 12.75
C PHE A 37 -4.77 2.21 11.67
N PHE A 38 -4.99 1.70 10.47
CA PHE A 38 -4.17 1.99 9.30
C PHE A 38 -4.96 2.79 8.29
N ARG A 39 -4.32 3.79 7.70
CA ARG A 39 -4.85 4.54 6.56
C ARG A 39 -3.78 4.61 5.49
N VAL A 40 -4.19 4.44 4.24
CA VAL A 40 -3.30 4.68 3.11
C VAL A 40 -3.06 6.18 2.99
N ASN A 41 -1.82 6.56 2.74
CA ASN A 41 -1.47 7.95 2.51
C ASN A 41 -2.13 8.46 1.21
N PRO A 42 -2.95 9.52 1.25
CA PRO A 42 -3.64 10.08 0.10
C PRO A 42 -2.72 10.36 -1.10
N ALA A 43 -1.50 10.83 -0.82
CA ALA A 43 -0.51 11.19 -1.84
C ALA A 43 -0.10 10.01 -2.73
N PHE A 44 -0.13 8.79 -2.20
CA PHE A 44 0.30 7.58 -2.90
C PHE A 44 -0.85 6.61 -3.23
N SER A 45 -2.09 6.96 -2.87
CA SER A 45 -3.27 6.09 -3.07
C SER A 45 -3.41 5.60 -4.50
N LYS A 46 -3.13 6.49 -5.48
CA LYS A 46 -3.28 6.18 -6.90
C LYS A 46 -2.22 5.19 -7.37
N ASP A 47 -0.97 5.41 -6.99
CA ASP A 47 0.14 4.50 -7.32
C ASP A 47 -0.02 3.14 -6.64
N LEU A 48 -0.43 3.11 -5.37
CA LEU A 48 -0.71 1.86 -4.65
C LEU A 48 -1.88 1.10 -5.29
N GLN A 49 -2.95 1.80 -5.67
CA GLN A 49 -4.09 1.18 -6.34
C GLN A 49 -3.71 0.63 -7.73
N ASP A 50 -2.88 1.34 -8.48
CA ASP A 50 -2.37 0.90 -9.77
C ASP A 50 -1.36 -0.26 -9.63
N ALA A 51 -0.59 -0.32 -8.54
CA ALA A 51 0.31 -1.43 -8.21
C ALA A 51 -0.46 -2.70 -7.80
N VAL A 52 -1.54 -2.57 -7.03
CA VAL A 52 -2.42 -3.68 -6.65
C VAL A 52 -3.21 -4.20 -7.86
N ASN A 53 -3.58 -3.32 -8.80
CA ASN A 53 -4.32 -3.68 -10.01
C ASN A 53 -3.53 -3.30 -11.27
N PRO A 54 -2.48 -4.07 -11.63
CA PRO A 54 -1.64 -3.77 -12.78
C PRO A 54 -2.41 -3.79 -14.11
N SER A 55 -3.50 -4.55 -14.20
CA SER A 55 -4.40 -4.58 -15.36
C SER A 55 -5.08 -3.23 -15.62
N ARG A 56 -5.48 -2.51 -14.56
CA ARG A 56 -6.10 -1.17 -14.69
C ARG A 56 -5.12 -0.11 -15.19
N LYS A 57 -3.86 -0.20 -14.74
CA LYS A 57 -2.79 0.69 -15.20
C LYS A 57 -2.57 0.55 -16.71
N ARG A 58 -2.46 -0.68 -17.22
CA ARG A 58 -2.30 -0.96 -18.66
C ARG A 58 -3.47 -0.44 -19.49
N GLU A 59 -4.70 -0.56 -18.99
CA GLU A 59 -5.90 -0.09 -19.69
C GLU A 59 -5.95 1.45 -19.77
N ARG A 60 -5.57 2.14 -18.68
CA ARG A 60 -5.42 3.60 -18.65
C ARG A 60 -4.36 4.10 -19.63
N GLU A 61 -3.17 3.49 -19.63
CA GLU A 61 -2.09 3.86 -20.56
C GLU A 61 -2.51 3.66 -22.02
N ARG A 62 -3.28 2.60 -22.31
CA ARG A 62 -3.80 2.33 -23.65
C ARG A 62 -4.85 3.36 -24.07
N ALA A 63 -5.73 3.77 -23.16
CA ALA A 63 -6.73 4.82 -23.40
C ALA A 63 -6.11 6.21 -23.61
N GLU A 64 -5.06 6.56 -22.85
CA GLU A 64 -4.34 7.84 -23.03
C GLU A 64 -3.59 7.92 -24.36
N ARG A 65 -3.00 6.81 -24.82
CA ARG A 65 -2.37 6.74 -26.15
C ARG A 65 -3.38 6.92 -27.29
N LEU A 66 -4.60 6.41 -27.13
CA LEU A 66 -5.68 6.56 -28.11
C LEU A 66 -6.21 7.99 -28.21
N ARG A 67 -6.21 8.74 -27.10
CA ARG A 67 -6.65 10.16 -27.08
C ARG A 67 -5.63 11.15 -27.63
N ARG A 68 -4.37 10.73 -27.80
CA ARG A 68 -3.29 11.57 -28.37
C ARG A 68 -3.12 11.40 -29.89
N ARG A 69 -3.92 10.57 -30.53
CA ARG A 69 -4.03 10.45 -32.00
C ARG A 69 -5.27 11.19 -32.47
#